data_AF-A0A3D5YVT2-F1
#
_entry.id   AF-A0A3D5YVT2-F1
#
_cell.length_a   1.000
_cell.length_b   1.000
_cell.length_c   1.000
_cell.angle_alpha   90.00
_cell.angle_beta   90.00
_cell.angle_gamma   90.00
#
_symmetry.space_group_name_H-M   'P 1'
#
loop_
_entity.id
_entity.type
_entity.pdbx_description
1 polymer ?
#
loop_
_entity_poly.entity_id
_entity_poly.type
_entity_poly.pdbx_seq_one_letter_code
_entity_poly.pdbx_strand_id
1 'polypeptide(L)'
;MTKMKARAKLTIKERWFMFWGFRYVVNHRSRSKEIHNLERKHKNCQTERISARQFVTLKQAQKLIKNHGYNGCRWCWKEVDNG
;
A
#
# COMPACT_ATOMS: atom_id res chain seq x y z
N MET A 1 12.97 21.09 -11.86
CA MET A 1 11.68 21.06 -11.13
C MET A 1 11.24 19.62 -10.91
N THR A 2 11.52 19.05 -9.75
CA THR A 2 10.95 17.76 -9.34
C THR A 2 9.44 17.94 -9.18
N LYS A 3 8.66 17.42 -10.13
CA LYS A 3 7.19 17.35 -10.03
C LYS A 3 6.86 16.62 -8.73
N MET A 4 6.50 17.35 -7.67
CA MET A 4 5.97 16.77 -6.44
C MET A 4 4.69 16.02 -6.84
N LYS A 5 4.79 14.69 -6.93
CA LYS A 5 3.65 13.82 -7.23
C LYS A 5 2.54 14.13 -6.23
N ALA A 6 1.32 14.32 -6.72
CA ALA A 6 0.15 14.55 -5.88
C ALA A 6 -0.03 13.36 -4.91
N ARG A 7 0.35 13.56 -3.64
CA ARG A 7 0.16 12.59 -2.57
C ARG A 7 -1.30 12.64 -2.14
N ALA A 8 -1.95 11.48 -2.06
CA ALA A 8 -3.28 11.42 -1.47
C ALA A 8 -3.20 11.77 0.01
N LYS A 9 -4.24 12.41 0.55
CA LYS A 9 -4.35 12.55 2.00
C LYS A 9 -4.61 11.16 2.63
N LEU A 10 -3.84 10.85 3.66
CA LEU A 10 -4.11 9.70 4.53
C LEU A 10 -5.36 9.99 5.37
N THR A 11 -6.20 8.96 5.51
CA THR A 11 -7.31 8.95 6.46
C THR A 11 -6.79 8.94 7.91
N ILE A 12 -7.62 9.33 8.86
CA ILE A 12 -7.26 9.33 10.30
C ILE A 12 -6.80 7.94 10.75
N LYS A 13 -7.50 6.87 10.33
CA LYS A 13 -7.13 5.49 10.63
C LYS A 13 -5.75 5.14 10.07
N GLU A 14 -5.46 5.48 8.82
CA GLU A 14 -4.15 5.23 8.18
C GLU A 14 -3.01 5.94 8.92
N ARG A 15 -3.24 7.19 9.37
CA ARG A 15 -2.26 7.92 10.19
C ARG A 15 -1.98 7.21 11.50
N TRP A 16 -3.02 6.72 12.16
CA TRP A 16 -2.87 5.98 13.41
C TRP A 16 -2.07 4.69 13.20
N PHE A 17 -2.43 3.87 12.21
CA PHE A 17 -1.67 2.65 11.87
C PHE A 17 -0.20 2.94 11.53
N MET A 18 0.07 4.00 10.76
CA MET A 18 1.44 4.40 10.46
C MET A 18 2.25 4.78 11.70
N PHE A 19 1.64 5.45 12.68
CA PHE A 19 2.28 5.78 13.94
C PHE A 19 2.73 4.52 14.69
N TRP A 20 1.93 3.44 14.62
CA TRP A 20 2.24 2.12 15.19
C TRP A 20 3.14 1.24 14.29
N GLY A 21 3.70 1.78 13.20
CA GLY A 21 4.62 1.05 12.30
C GLY A 21 3.95 0.24 11.18
N PHE A 22 2.62 0.26 11.07
CA PHE A 22 1.86 -0.38 10.00
C PHE A 22 1.77 0.54 8.78
N ARG A 23 2.86 0.59 8.01
CA ARG A 23 3.05 1.51 6.88
C ARG A 23 2.47 1.00 5.54
N TYR A 24 1.91 -0.21 5.52
CA TYR A 24 1.41 -0.85 4.29
C TYR A 24 -0.03 -1.29 4.43
N VAL A 25 -0.78 -1.23 3.32
CA VAL A 25 -2.14 -1.74 3.19
C VAL A 25 -2.19 -2.80 2.11
N VAL A 26 -2.62 -4.00 2.47
CA VAL A 26 -2.77 -5.14 1.58
C VAL A 26 -4.21 -5.25 1.12
N ASN A 27 -4.43 -5.43 -0.17
CA ASN A 27 -5.71 -5.84 -0.72
C ASN A 27 -5.75 -7.37 -0.85
N HIS A 28 -6.59 -8.03 -0.05
CA HIS A 28 -6.72 -9.48 -0.09
C HIS A 28 -7.76 -9.97 -1.11
N ARG A 29 -8.36 -9.09 -1.90
CA ARG A 29 -9.29 -9.53 -2.95
C ARG A 29 -8.56 -10.44 -3.93
N SER A 30 -9.15 -11.59 -4.24
CA SER A 30 -8.54 -12.62 -5.08
C SER A 30 -8.07 -12.13 -6.45
N ARG A 31 -8.71 -11.09 -6.99
CA ARG A 31 -8.39 -10.46 -8.29
C ARG A 31 -7.37 -9.32 -8.20
N SER A 32 -6.96 -8.91 -7.00
CA SER A 32 -6.14 -7.72 -6.79
C SER A 32 -5.30 -7.91 -5.53
N LYS A 33 -4.32 -8.82 -5.58
CA LYS A 33 -3.32 -9.05 -4.53
C LYS A 33 -2.27 -7.95 -4.51
N GLU A 34 -2.72 -6.71 -4.31
CA GLU A 34 -1.89 -5.50 -4.40
C GLU A 34 -1.55 -4.97 -3.01
N ILE A 35 -0.33 -4.48 -2.83
CA ILE A 35 0.12 -3.86 -1.58
C ILE A 35 0.44 -2.38 -1.82
N HIS A 36 -0.16 -1.53 -1.00
CA HIS A 36 0.01 -0.08 -1.04
C HIS A 36 0.93 0.40 0.09
N ASN A 37 1.87 1.28 -0.24
CA ASN A 37 2.69 1.99 0.73
C ASN A 37 2.01 3.32 1.11
N LEU A 38 1.66 3.47 2.39
CA LEU A 38 0.95 4.64 2.90
C LEU A 38 1.81 5.92 2.88
N GLU A 39 3.13 5.84 3.09
CA GLU A 39 4.02 7.01 3.03
C GLU A 39 4.09 7.64 1.65
N ARG A 40 3.94 6.80 0.63
CA ARG A 40 4.00 7.18 -0.78
C ARG A 40 2.63 7.09 -1.45
N LYS A 41 1.53 7.11 -0.66
CA LYS A 41 0.15 6.97 -1.16
C LYS A 41 -0.11 8.03 -2.24
N HIS A 42 -0.40 7.56 -3.45
CA HIS A 42 -0.73 8.41 -4.58
C HIS A 42 -2.23 8.70 -4.62
N LYS A 43 -2.68 9.80 -5.24
CA LYS A 43 -4.11 10.13 -5.40
C LYS A 43 -4.97 9.02 -6.05
N ASN A 44 -4.35 8.14 -6.83
CA ASN A 44 -5.02 7.00 -7.47
C ASN A 44 -5.13 5.77 -6.54
N CYS A 45 -4.46 5.77 -5.39
CA CYS A 45 -4.52 4.68 -4.41
C CYS A 45 -5.73 4.89 -3.51
N GLN A 46 -6.87 4.30 -3.89
CA GLN A 46 -8.13 4.38 -3.14
C GLN A 46 -8.19 3.32 -2.02
N THR A 47 -7.19 3.31 -1.12
CA THR A 47 -7.05 2.31 -0.05
C THR A 47 -8.22 2.32 0.95
N GLU A 48 -8.96 3.43 1.04
CA GLU A 48 -10.19 3.56 1.80
C GLU A 48 -11.39 2.79 1.21
N ARG A 49 -11.37 2.50 -0.10
CA ARG A 49 -12.45 1.75 -0.79
C ARG A 49 -12.20 0.24 -0.85
N ILE A 50 -11.04 -0.22 -0.39
CA ILE A 50 -10.70 -1.64 -0.36
C ILE A 50 -11.43 -2.29 0.82
N SER A 51 -12.44 -3.12 0.51
CA SER A 51 -13.25 -3.80 1.54
C SER A 51 -12.45 -4.85 2.32
N ALA A 52 -11.57 -5.60 1.66
CA ALA A 52 -10.76 -6.66 2.25
C ALA A 52 -9.32 -6.16 2.50
N ARG A 53 -9.20 -5.02 3.18
CA ARG A 53 -7.90 -4.39 3.43
C ARG A 53 -7.30 -4.82 4.77
N GLN A 54 -6.00 -5.08 4.80
CA GLN A 54 -5.25 -5.34 6.03
C GLN A 54 -4.07 -4.38 6.15
N PHE A 55 -3.88 -3.82 7.34
CA PHE A 55 -2.70 -3.03 7.67
C PHE A 55 -1.56 -3.96 8.10
N VAL A 56 -0.39 -3.79 7.49
CA VAL A 56 0.76 -4.66 7.73
C VAL A 56 2.06 -3.86 7.86
N THR A 57 3.04 -4.48 8.50
CA THR A 57 4.43 -4.00 8.57
C THR A 57 5.19 -4.31 7.29
N LEU A 58 6.37 -3.70 7.10
CA LEU A 58 7.25 -4.01 5.97
C LEU A 58 7.59 -5.51 5.88
N LYS A 59 7.95 -6.12 7.02
CA LYS A 59 8.33 -7.54 7.08
C LYS A 59 7.20 -8.46 6.62
N GLN A 60 5.97 -8.16 7.03
CA GLN A 60 4.78 -8.90 6.58
C GLN A 60 4.50 -8.67 5.09
N ALA A 61 4.60 -7.42 4.61
CA ALA A 61 4.41 -7.10 3.20
C ALA A 61 5.42 -7.82 2.30
N GLN A 62 6.71 -7.81 2.67
CA GLN A 62 7.76 -8.56 1.95
C GLN A 62 7.50 -10.06 1.96
N LYS A 63 7.03 -10.63 3.07
CA LYS A 63 6.63 -12.05 3.15
C LYS A 63 5.49 -12.37 2.17
N LEU A 64 4.50 -11.49 2.06
CA LEU A 64 3.38 -11.66 1.13
C LEU A 64 3.84 -11.63 -0.33
N ILE A 65 4.76 -10.73 -0.68
CA ILE A 65 5.36 -10.68 -2.03
C ILE A 65 6.15 -11.96 -2.31
N LYS A 66 7.09 -12.32 -1.42
CA LYS A 66 8.01 -13.44 -1.62
C LYS A 66 7.31 -14.80 -1.65
N ASN A 67 6.31 -15.01 -0.78
CA ASN A 67 5.75 -16.35 -0.53
C ASN A 67 4.32 -16.53 -1.04
N HIS A 68 3.58 -15.45 -1.32
CA HIS A 68 2.15 -15.53 -1.65
C HIS A 68 1.79 -14.86 -2.98
N GLY A 69 2.79 -14.37 -3.73
CA GLY A 69 2.63 -13.78 -5.06
C GLY A 69 1.87 -12.45 -5.05
N TYR A 70 1.95 -11.68 -3.97
CA TYR A 70 1.42 -10.32 -3.94
C TYR A 70 2.33 -9.38 -4.73
N ASN A 71 1.77 -8.29 -5.26
CA ASN A 71 2.50 -7.31 -6.03
C ASN A 71 2.44 -5.91 -5.39
N GLY A 72 3.48 -5.10 -5.60
CA GLY A 72 3.48 -3.70 -5.20
C GLY A 72 2.53 -2.87 -6.05
N CYS A 73 1.90 -1.87 -5.45
CA CYS A 73 1.09 -0.92 -6.21
C CYS A 73 1.97 -0.07 -7.13
N ARG A 74 1.70 -0.08 -8.44
CA ARG A 74 2.40 0.73 -9.46
C ARG A 74 2.47 2.24 -9.19
N TRP A 75 1.68 2.77 -8.26
CA TRP A 75 1.67 4.20 -7.96
C TRP A 75 2.44 4.56 -6.69
N CYS A 76 2.33 3.73 -5.64
CA CYS A 76 2.88 4.02 -4.32
C CYS A 76 4.01 3.09 -3.91
N TRP A 77 4.19 1.94 -4.58
CA TRP A 77 5.27 0.98 -4.30
C TRP A 77 5.85 0.34 -5.55
N LYS A 78 6.23 1.20 -6.52
CA LYS A 78 6.84 0.83 -7.81
C LYS A 78 8.06 -0.08 -7.72
N GLU A 79 8.81 0.01 -6.63
CA GLU A 79 10.08 -0.73 -6.45
C GLU A 79 9.87 -2.25 -6.36
N VAL A 80 8.65 -2.68 -6.01
CA VAL A 80 8.29 -4.10 -5.88
C VAL A 80 7.07 -4.45 -6.73
N ASP A 81 6.80 -3.63 -7.73
CA ASP A 81 5.78 -3.86 -8.76
C ASP A 81 6.41 -4.65 -9.92
N ASN A 82 5.85 -5.82 -10.22
CA ASN A 82 6.34 -6.76 -11.23
C ASN A 82 5.51 -6.76 -12.55
N GLY A 83 4.57 -5.81 -12.73
CA GLY A 83 3.76 -5.71 -13.97
C GLY A 83 2.52 -4.84 -13.87
#